data_AF-A0A847PNN0-F1
#
_entry.id   AF-A0A847PNN0-F1
#
_cell.length_a   1.000
_cell.length_b   1.000
_cell.length_c   1.000
_cell.angle_alpha   90.00
_cell.angle_beta   90.00
_cell.angle_gamma   90.00
#
_symmetry.space_group_name_H-M   'P 1'
#
loop_
_entity.id
_entity.type
_entity.pdbx_description
1 polymer ?
#
loop_
_entity_poly.entity_id
_entity_poly.type
_entity_poly.pdbx_seq_one_letter_code
_entity_poly.pdbx_strand_id
1 'polypeptide(L)'
;MKQQCEYCDFMIDDTDEVCSNCGAPNEHVVRAATGVPQTIEELKAFCAEKNLPLEKMRFFIGEDYKEPKAFGIFEDAQGDFVVYKNKADGSRAIRYEGKDESYAVNEIYQKLKAEINERRAKAPASIKKIRVLIPKDLKSQVLEKFF
;
A
#
# COMPACT_ATOMS: atom_id res chain seq x y z
N MET A 1 1.89 7.44 -24.22
CA MET A 1 1.80 6.80 -25.56
C MET A 1 0.36 6.87 -26.04
N LYS A 2 0.12 7.28 -27.29
CA LYS A 2 -1.26 7.37 -27.82
C LYS A 2 -1.76 6.01 -28.30
N GLN A 3 -2.95 5.64 -27.89
CA GLN A 3 -3.58 4.34 -28.14
C GLN A 3 -4.91 4.54 -28.87
N GLN A 4 -5.37 3.52 -29.60
CA GLN A 4 -6.64 3.59 -30.30
C GLN A 4 -7.79 3.19 -29.36
N CYS A 5 -8.84 3.99 -29.31
CA CYS A 5 -10.06 3.67 -28.58
C CYS A 5 -10.78 2.49 -29.25
N GLU A 6 -11.05 1.43 -28.50
CA GLU A 6 -11.72 0.23 -29.01
C GLU A 6 -13.20 0.44 -29.39
N TYR A 7 -13.79 1.58 -29.00
CA TYR A 7 -15.21 1.86 -29.19
C TYR A 7 -15.50 2.83 -30.33
N CYS A 8 -14.56 3.71 -30.68
CA CYS A 8 -14.78 4.73 -31.71
C CYS A 8 -13.55 5.00 -32.59
N ASP A 9 -12.52 4.16 -32.47
CA ASP A 9 -11.26 4.23 -33.23
C ASP A 9 -10.51 5.56 -33.12
N PHE A 10 -10.87 6.41 -32.14
CA PHE A 10 -10.20 7.67 -31.88
C PHE A 10 -8.88 7.45 -31.16
N MET A 11 -7.86 8.23 -31.51
CA MET A 11 -6.56 8.18 -30.84
C MET A 11 -6.64 8.91 -29.48
N ILE A 12 -6.59 8.15 -28.40
CA ILE A 12 -6.67 8.60 -27.01
C ILE A 12 -5.29 8.50 -26.33
N ASP A 13 -5.02 9.34 -25.33
CA ASP A 13 -3.79 9.24 -24.56
C ASP A 13 -3.88 8.09 -23.53
N ASP A 14 -2.76 7.47 -23.18
CA ASP A 14 -2.71 6.41 -22.17
C ASP A 14 -2.93 6.91 -20.73
N THR A 15 -2.95 8.23 -20.55
CA THR A 15 -3.34 8.89 -19.29
C THR A 15 -4.83 9.21 -19.20
N ASP A 16 -5.58 9.22 -20.31
CA ASP A 16 -6.99 9.63 -20.33
C ASP A 16 -7.92 8.50 -19.88
N GLU A 17 -8.61 8.66 -18.74
CA GLU A 17 -9.56 7.70 -18.15
C GLU A 17 -10.74 7.36 -19.07
N VAL A 18 -11.15 8.31 -19.89
CA VAL A 18 -12.28 8.22 -20.81
C VAL A 18 -11.90 8.77 -22.17
N CYS A 19 -12.45 8.19 -23.22
CA CYS A 19 -12.26 8.70 -24.57
C CYS A 19 -12.91 10.08 -24.71
N SER A 20 -12.11 11.10 -25.02
CA SER A 20 -12.57 12.48 -25.25
C SER A 20 -13.58 12.64 -26.40
N ASN A 21 -13.70 11.64 -27.28
CA ASN A 21 -14.62 11.65 -28.42
C ASN A 21 -15.97 10.97 -28.12
N CYS A 22 -15.99 9.82 -27.44
CA CYS A 22 -17.21 9.03 -27.24
C CYS A 22 -17.58 8.79 -25.78
N GLY A 23 -16.74 9.18 -24.82
CA GLY A 23 -16.94 8.95 -23.39
C GLY A 23 -16.77 7.50 -22.94
N ALA A 24 -16.35 6.59 -23.83
CA ALA A 24 -16.10 5.20 -23.46
C ALA A 24 -14.89 5.08 -22.51
N PRO A 25 -14.93 4.15 -21.53
CA PRO A 25 -13.81 3.95 -20.62
C PRO A 25 -12.60 3.45 -21.40
N ASN A 26 -11.44 4.04 -21.14
CA ASN A 26 -10.18 3.59 -21.71
C ASN A 26 -9.65 2.42 -20.86
N GLU A 27 -9.72 1.19 -21.39
CA GLU A 27 -9.25 -0.01 -20.69
C GLU A 27 -7.72 -0.08 -20.60
N HIS A 28 -7.04 0.62 -21.52
CA HIS A 28 -5.59 0.63 -21.64
C HIS A 28 -4.92 1.77 -20.88
N VAL A 29 -5.68 2.54 -20.09
CA VAL A 29 -5.07 3.49 -19.16
C VAL A 29 -4.14 2.71 -18.28
N VAL A 30 -2.86 3.07 -18.34
CA VAL A 30 -1.89 2.67 -17.32
C VAL A 30 -2.31 3.45 -16.09
N ARG A 31 -3.32 2.94 -15.38
CA ARG A 31 -3.73 3.46 -14.08
C ARG A 31 -2.47 3.32 -13.24
N ALA A 32 -1.72 4.40 -13.05
CA ALA A 32 -0.79 4.50 -11.95
C ALA A 32 -1.62 4.09 -10.75
N ALA A 33 -1.38 2.87 -10.24
CA ALA A 33 -2.39 2.09 -9.55
C ALA A 33 -3.11 2.97 -8.54
N THR A 34 -4.37 3.35 -8.84
CA THR A 34 -5.10 4.38 -8.12
C THR A 34 -5.31 3.89 -6.69
N GLY A 35 -4.42 4.29 -5.77
CA GLY A 35 -4.38 3.84 -4.38
C GLY A 35 -3.14 3.04 -3.95
N VAL A 36 -2.09 2.95 -4.76
CA VAL A 36 -0.75 2.57 -4.27
C VAL A 36 0.01 3.84 -3.92
N PRO A 37 0.37 4.05 -2.64
CA PRO A 37 1.15 5.21 -2.24
C PRO A 37 2.52 5.17 -2.93
N GLN A 38 2.96 6.32 -3.42
CA GLN A 38 4.28 6.50 -4.04
C GLN A 38 5.24 7.24 -3.11
N THR A 39 4.72 8.02 -2.15
CA THR A 39 5.54 8.73 -1.17
C THR A 39 5.37 8.19 0.25
N ILE A 40 6.34 8.47 1.11
CA ILE A 40 6.28 8.13 2.54
C ILE A 40 5.05 8.77 3.18
N GLU A 41 4.75 10.02 2.81
CA GLU A 41 3.59 10.77 3.29
C GLU A 41 2.27 10.13 2.85
N GLU A 42 2.16 9.73 1.59
CA GLU A 42 1.00 9.01 1.07
C GLU A 42 0.84 7.66 1.75
N LEU A 43 1.93 6.95 2.04
CA LEU A 43 1.88 5.68 2.74
C LEU A 43 1.37 5.86 4.17
N LYS A 44 1.80 6.93 4.86
CA LYS A 44 1.27 7.31 6.18
C LYS A 44 -0.23 7.62 6.11
N ALA A 45 -0.63 8.46 5.15
CA ALA A 45 -2.03 8.82 4.95
C ALA A 45 -2.89 7.59 4.62
N PHE A 46 -2.40 6.68 3.77
CA PHE A 46 -3.05 5.43 3.44
C PHE A 46 -3.25 4.56 4.69
N CYS A 47 -2.21 4.41 5.52
CA CYS A 47 -2.31 3.63 6.75
C CYS A 47 -3.28 4.24 7.76
N ALA A 48 -3.31 5.57 7.86
CA ALA A 48 -4.25 6.31 8.71
C ALA A 48 -5.70 6.18 8.20
N GLU A 49 -5.94 6.38 6.91
CA GLU A 49 -7.26 6.23 6.28
C GLU A 49 -7.81 4.81 6.46
N LYS A 50 -6.96 3.79 6.27
CA LYS A 50 -7.34 2.39 6.44
C LYS A 50 -7.41 1.94 7.91
N ASN A 51 -7.09 2.81 8.87
CA ASN A 51 -7.01 2.51 10.30
C ASN A 51 -6.24 1.21 10.55
N LEU A 52 -5.06 1.08 9.93
CA LEU A 52 -4.23 -0.11 10.08
C LEU A 52 -3.48 -0.06 11.43
N PRO A 53 -3.50 -1.14 12.22
CA PRO A 53 -2.77 -1.18 13.49
C PRO A 53 -1.28 -1.38 13.24
N LEU A 54 -0.59 -0.33 12.79
CA LEU A 54 0.84 -0.34 12.43
C LEU A 54 1.72 -0.80 13.59
N GLU A 55 1.41 -0.35 14.82
CA GLU A 55 2.13 -0.74 16.03
C GLU A 55 2.04 -2.25 16.29
N LYS A 56 0.85 -2.85 16.12
CA LYS A 56 0.66 -4.31 16.27
C LYS A 56 1.31 -5.10 15.13
N MET A 57 1.52 -4.47 13.98
CA MET A 57 2.24 -5.04 12.85
C MET A 57 3.75 -4.79 12.92
N ARG A 58 4.21 -3.90 13.81
CA ARG A 58 5.58 -3.38 13.91
C ARG A 58 6.08 -2.75 12.60
N PHE A 59 5.18 -2.04 11.90
CA PHE A 59 5.51 -1.27 10.70
C PHE A 59 5.76 0.19 11.09
N PHE A 60 6.92 0.73 10.72
CA PHE A 60 7.34 2.10 11.02
C PHE A 60 7.65 2.85 9.73
N ILE A 61 7.00 3.99 9.52
CA ILE A 61 7.09 4.75 8.26
C ILE A 61 7.67 6.12 8.57
N GLY A 62 8.75 6.49 7.87
CA GLY A 62 9.46 7.75 8.05
C GLY A 62 10.33 7.83 9.31
N GLU A 63 10.61 6.70 9.97
CA GLU A 63 11.42 6.67 11.20
C GLU A 63 12.39 5.49 11.19
N ASP A 64 13.62 5.72 11.68
CA ASP A 64 14.64 4.69 11.88
C ASP A 64 14.41 3.94 13.20
N TYR A 65 13.60 2.88 13.16
CA TYR A 65 13.26 2.07 14.32
C TYR A 65 14.18 0.84 14.45
N LYS A 66 14.89 0.73 15.58
CA LYS A 66 15.96 -0.26 15.79
C LYS A 66 15.55 -1.50 16.59
N GLU A 67 14.29 -1.59 17.00
CA GLU A 67 13.84 -2.75 17.76
C GLU A 67 13.81 -4.05 16.93
N PRO A 68 13.94 -5.22 17.58
CA PRO A 68 13.80 -6.50 16.90
C PRO A 68 12.40 -6.66 16.28
N LYS A 69 12.35 -7.37 15.15
CA LYS A 69 11.12 -7.61 14.37
C LYS A 69 10.44 -6.35 13.83
N ALA A 70 11.10 -5.19 13.85
CA ALA A 70 10.60 -3.98 13.20
C ALA A 70 10.77 -4.05 11.69
N PHE A 71 9.82 -3.49 10.95
CA PHE A 71 9.90 -3.32 9.52
C PHE A 71 9.54 -1.88 9.17
N GLY A 72 10.31 -1.24 8.31
CA GLY A 72 10.06 0.17 8.06
C GLY A 72 10.80 0.76 6.88
N ILE A 73 10.49 2.03 6.64
CA ILE A 73 11.12 2.88 5.64
C ILE A 73 11.48 4.20 6.30
N PHE A 74 12.66 4.75 5.99
CA PHE A 74 13.06 6.08 6.40
C PHE A 74 13.93 6.73 5.32
N GLU A 75 14.06 8.04 5.38
CA GLU A 75 14.99 8.82 4.56
C GLU A 75 16.28 9.03 5.36
N ASP A 76 17.42 8.69 4.78
CA ASP A 76 18.74 8.93 5.38
C ASP A 76 19.18 10.39 5.18
N ALA A 77 20.23 10.82 5.89
CA ALA A 77 20.78 12.18 5.81
C ALA A 77 21.27 12.56 4.39
N GLN A 78 21.48 11.57 3.52
CA GLN A 78 21.91 11.75 2.12
C GLN A 78 20.72 11.97 1.17
N GLY A 79 19.47 11.84 1.66
CA GLY A 79 18.25 11.86 0.85
C GLY A 79 17.97 10.52 0.14
N ASP A 80 18.58 9.43 0.62
CA ASP A 80 18.32 8.08 0.13
C ASP A 80 17.24 7.40 0.98
N PHE A 81 16.31 6.70 0.34
CA PHE A 81 15.24 5.96 0.98
C PHE A 81 15.70 4.55 1.32
N VAL A 82 15.68 4.23 2.61
CA VAL A 82 16.14 2.95 3.14
C VAL A 82 14.95 2.15 3.69
N VAL A 83 14.70 1.00 3.06
CA VAL A 83 13.72 0.01 3.55
C VAL A 83 14.45 -1.04 4.36
N TYR A 84 14.05 -1.22 5.61
CA TYR A 84 14.72 -2.12 6.54
C TYR A 84 13.79 -3.15 7.16
N LYS A 85 14.37 -4.30 7.49
CA LYS A 85 13.78 -5.37 8.29
C LYS A 85 14.71 -5.78 9.40
N ASN A 86 14.31 -5.51 10.63
CA ASN A 86 15.01 -6.02 11.79
C ASN A 86 14.55 -7.45 12.06
N LYS A 87 15.50 -8.34 12.25
CA LYS A 87 15.21 -9.72 12.61
C LYS A 87 14.96 -9.83 14.12
N ALA A 88 14.57 -11.02 14.57
CA ALA A 88 14.34 -11.29 15.99
C ALA A 88 15.65 -11.29 16.79
N ASP A 89 16.77 -11.60 16.16
CA ASP A 89 18.14 -11.56 16.71
C ASP A 89 18.72 -10.14 16.80
N GLY A 90 17.95 -9.10 16.41
CA GLY A 90 18.40 -7.71 16.43
C GLY A 90 19.26 -7.30 15.23
N SER A 91 19.59 -8.23 14.33
CA SER A 91 20.28 -7.87 13.09
C SER A 91 19.35 -7.12 12.12
N ARG A 92 19.89 -6.10 11.46
CA ARG A 92 19.19 -5.29 10.44
C ARG A 92 19.44 -5.85 9.06
N ALA A 93 18.38 -6.07 8.29
CA ALA A 93 18.43 -6.44 6.88
C ALA A 93 17.86 -5.30 6.03
N ILE A 94 18.71 -4.65 5.24
CA ILE A 94 18.29 -3.64 4.27
C ILE A 94 17.68 -4.37 3.06
N ARG A 95 16.47 -3.99 2.68
CA ARG A 95 15.75 -4.53 1.51
C ARG A 95 15.97 -3.68 0.28
N TYR A 96 16.03 -2.37 0.48
CA TYR A 96 16.25 -1.38 -0.54
C TYR A 96 16.94 -0.17 0.06
N GLU A 97 17.82 0.44 -0.72
CA GLU A 97 18.51 1.68 -0.40
C GLU A 97 18.76 2.41 -1.72
N GLY A 98 18.25 3.64 -1.84
CA GLY A 98 18.46 4.48 -3.01
C GLY A 98 17.47 5.65 -3.10
N LYS A 99 17.61 6.47 -4.15
CA LYS A 99 16.84 7.71 -4.34
C LYS A 99 15.42 7.54 -4.82
N ASP A 100 15.01 6.33 -5.22
CA ASP A 100 13.66 6.10 -5.74
C ASP A 100 12.69 5.87 -4.59
N GLU A 101 12.02 6.95 -4.18
CA GLU A 101 10.98 6.93 -3.14
C GLU A 101 9.87 5.94 -3.50
N SER A 102 9.39 5.99 -4.73
CA SER A 102 8.25 5.19 -5.19
C SER A 102 8.54 3.70 -5.12
N TYR A 103 9.76 3.31 -5.46
CA TYR A 103 10.20 1.93 -5.34
C TYR A 103 10.31 1.49 -3.88
N ALA A 104 10.91 2.34 -3.02
CA ALA A 104 11.05 2.07 -1.60
C ALA A 104 9.68 1.93 -0.91
N VAL A 105 8.75 2.84 -1.20
CA VAL A 105 7.38 2.84 -0.68
C VAL A 105 6.61 1.62 -1.18
N ASN A 106 6.78 1.22 -2.44
CA ASN A 106 6.15 0.03 -2.98
C ASN A 106 6.64 -1.26 -2.29
N GLU A 107 7.93 -1.39 -1.98
CA GLU A 107 8.49 -2.53 -1.24
C GLU A 107 7.81 -2.71 0.13
N ILE A 108 7.70 -1.64 0.91
CA ILE A 108 7.04 -1.70 2.21
C ILE A 108 5.52 -1.92 2.09
N TYR A 109 4.88 -1.28 1.10
CA TYR A 109 3.45 -1.42 0.83
C TYR A 109 3.07 -2.87 0.48
N GLN A 110 3.87 -3.53 -0.37
CA GLN A 110 3.63 -4.94 -0.72
C GLN A 110 3.74 -5.85 0.50
N LYS A 111 4.70 -5.62 1.39
CA LYS A 111 4.83 -6.36 2.65
C LYS A 111 3.67 -6.12 3.60
N LEU A 112 3.22 -4.88 3.72
CA LEU A 112 2.04 -4.53 4.51
C LEU A 112 0.80 -5.26 3.99
N LYS A 113 0.58 -5.24 2.67
CA LYS A 113 -0.54 -5.92 2.02
C LYS A 113 -0.49 -7.44 2.23
N ALA A 114 0.69 -8.05 2.14
CA ALA A 114 0.89 -9.47 2.41
C ALA A 114 0.55 -9.83 3.86
N GLU A 115 1.08 -9.08 4.83
CA GLU A 115 0.82 -9.30 6.26
C GLU A 115 -0.68 -9.16 6.59
N ILE A 116 -1.36 -8.14 6.05
CA ILE A 116 -2.81 -7.99 6.19
C ILE A 116 -3.55 -9.21 5.62
N ASN A 117 -3.12 -9.71 4.45
CA ASN A 117 -3.77 -10.85 3.82
C ASN A 117 -3.56 -12.14 4.61
N GLU A 118 -2.35 -12.39 5.12
CA GLU A 118 -2.05 -13.53 5.98
C GLU A 118 -2.87 -13.51 7.28
N ARG A 119 -2.96 -12.34 7.91
CA ARG A 119 -3.79 -12.10 9.10
C ARG A 119 -5.26 -12.36 8.83
N ARG A 120 -5.77 -11.89 7.68
CA ARG A 120 -7.14 -12.18 7.21
C ARG A 120 -7.37 -13.66 6.93
N ALA A 121 -6.37 -14.36 6.38
CA ALA A 121 -6.46 -15.79 6.11
C ALA A 121 -6.53 -16.60 7.40
N LYS A 122 -5.74 -16.22 8.42
CA LYS A 122 -5.68 -16.83 9.75
C LYS A 122 -6.88 -16.49 10.66
N ALA A 123 -7.65 -15.45 10.34
CA ALA A 123 -8.82 -15.07 11.15
C ALA A 123 -9.90 -16.19 11.16
N PRO A 124 -10.50 -16.51 12.33
CA PRO A 124 -11.49 -17.56 12.47
C PRO A 124 -12.73 -17.30 11.60
N ALA A 125 -13.35 -18.36 11.08
CA ALA A 125 -14.48 -18.30 10.14
C ALA A 125 -15.67 -17.45 10.65
N SER A 126 -15.85 -17.35 11.97
CA SER A 126 -16.87 -16.53 12.63
C SER A 126 -16.75 -15.03 12.29
N ILE A 127 -15.53 -14.51 12.08
CA ILE A 127 -15.28 -13.10 11.72
C ILE A 127 -15.52 -12.86 10.22
N LYS A 128 -15.30 -13.87 9.37
CA LYS A 128 -15.50 -13.76 7.91
C LYS A 128 -16.97 -13.47 7.55
N LYS A 129 -17.93 -14.01 8.32
CA LYS A 129 -19.38 -13.73 8.15
C LYS A 129 -19.80 -12.32 8.58
N ILE A 130 -19.13 -11.74 9.59
CA ILE A 130 -19.45 -10.39 10.11
C ILE A 130 -19.23 -9.31 9.04
N ARG A 131 -18.29 -9.53 8.12
CA ARG A 131 -17.87 -8.55 7.11
C ARG A 131 -18.93 -8.21 6.05
N VAL A 132 -19.91 -9.10 5.85
CA VAL A 132 -20.98 -8.94 4.85
C VAL A 132 -22.13 -8.09 5.39
N LEU A 133 -22.28 -7.98 6.72
CA LEU A 133 -23.48 -7.41 7.36
C LEU A 133 -23.24 -6.09 8.12
N ILE A 134 -21.98 -5.63 8.25
CA ILE A 134 -21.67 -4.40 9.00
C ILE A 134 -21.31 -3.26 8.03
N PRO A 135 -21.88 -2.04 8.20
CA PRO A 135 -21.48 -0.83 7.47
C PRO A 135 -19.98 -0.56 7.58
N LYS A 136 -19.38 0.04 6.56
CA LYS A 136 -17.91 0.24 6.48
C LYS A 136 -17.35 0.97 7.70
N ASP A 137 -18.14 1.84 8.32
CA ASP A 137 -17.73 2.73 9.41
C ASP A 137 -17.57 2.04 10.77
N LEU A 138 -18.23 0.89 10.99
CA LEU A 138 -18.09 0.11 12.23
C LEU A 138 -17.07 -1.03 12.13
N LYS A 139 -16.49 -1.28 10.96
CA LYS A 139 -15.57 -2.41 10.74
C LYS A 139 -14.24 -2.23 11.48
N SER A 140 -13.74 -1.00 11.60
CA SER A 140 -12.46 -0.72 12.26
C SER A 140 -12.51 -1.05 13.76
N GLN A 141 -13.55 -0.59 14.48
CA GLN A 141 -13.71 -0.85 15.92
C GLN A 141 -13.85 -2.34 16.28
N VAL A 142 -14.46 -3.13 15.39
CA VAL A 142 -14.59 -4.58 15.61
C VAL A 142 -13.27 -5.28 15.33
N LEU A 143 -12.55 -4.89 14.27
CA LEU A 143 -11.26 -5.50 13.91
C LEU A 143 -10.15 -5.20 14.93
N GLU A 144 -10.16 -4.04 15.58
CA GLU A 144 -9.20 -3.68 16.64
C GLU A 144 -9.27 -4.58 17.88
N LYS A 145 -10.42 -5.23 18.13
CA LYS A 145 -10.60 -6.19 19.23
C LYS A 145 -10.10 -7.60 18.91
N PHE A 146 -9.84 -7.91 17.64
CA PHE A 146 -9.44 -9.24 17.18
C PHE A 146 -8.02 -9.31 16.58
N PHE A 147 -7.36 -8.17 16.43
CA PHE A 147 -5.94 -8.04 16.12
C PHE A 147 -5.18 -7.47 17.31
#